data_AF-A0A1F3M816-F1
#
_entry.id   AF-A0A1F3M816-F1
#
_cell.length_a   1.000
_cell.length_b   1.000
_cell.length_c   1.000
_cell.angle_alpha   90.00
_cell.angle_beta   90.00
_cell.angle_gamma   90.00
#
_symmetry.space_group_name_H-M   'P 1'
#
loop_
_entity.id
_entity.type
_entity.pdbx_description
1 polymer ?
#
loop_
_entity_poly.entity_id
_entity_poly.type
_entity_poly.pdbx_seq_one_letter_code
_entity_poly.pdbx_strand_id
1 'polypeptide(L)'
;MQAAADQGVEAIRILGVKLINPGDFFELLLRFLFNLIVTVVIIRFLYYPHSRRKDYFFIYMIFSVVVFLVCYSLASVSLQLGFALGLFAIFGILRYRTDTIPIKEMTYLFLMVGISVINSLTDKSVSYAELLFTNLVIIAVTWYLEKIWMQKKEDFMDIRYEKIELILPERRADLIQDIKKRTGLNVYRVSIDRINFMRDTAKIRIFYRQDSNVGPISKEAPKQTPPVDS
;
A
#
# COMPACT_ATOMS: atom_id res chain seq x y z
N MET A 1 -32.52 -43.16 32.69
CA MET A 1 -32.70 -41.74 32.35
C MET A 1 -31.49 -41.01 32.93
N GLN A 2 -30.29 -41.15 32.34
CA GLN A 2 -29.66 -40.12 31.51
C GLN A 2 -28.33 -40.65 30.94
N ALA A 3 -28.35 -41.81 30.27
CA ALA A 3 -27.16 -42.46 29.70
C ALA A 3 -27.36 -42.98 28.26
N ALA A 4 -28.47 -42.59 27.60
CA ALA A 4 -28.84 -43.11 26.28
C ALA A 4 -29.21 -42.03 25.25
N ALA A 5 -29.01 -40.74 25.58
CA ALA A 5 -29.32 -39.62 24.67
C ALA A 5 -28.07 -38.96 24.06
N ASP A 6 -26.87 -39.37 24.46
CA ASP A 6 -25.59 -38.75 24.03
C ASP A 6 -24.87 -39.55 22.91
N GLN A 7 -25.56 -40.54 22.33
CA GLN A 7 -25.04 -41.37 21.21
C GLN A 7 -25.63 -40.97 19.85
N GLY A 8 -26.13 -39.73 19.72
CA GLY A 8 -26.86 -39.26 18.53
C GLY A 8 -26.02 -38.51 17.49
N VAL A 9 -24.74 -38.23 17.74
CA VAL A 9 -23.86 -37.60 16.75
C VAL A 9 -22.56 -38.40 16.68
N GLU A 10 -22.67 -39.65 16.22
CA GLU A 10 -21.51 -40.37 15.74
C GLU A 10 -20.82 -39.52 14.68
N ALA A 11 -19.58 -39.11 14.99
CA ALA A 11 -18.74 -38.31 14.13
C ALA A 11 -18.60 -39.01 12.78
N ILE A 12 -19.22 -38.45 11.74
CA ILE A 12 -18.94 -38.83 10.36
C ILE A 12 -17.44 -38.58 10.17
N ARG A 13 -16.68 -39.65 9.90
CA ARG A 13 -15.25 -39.61 9.61
C ARG A 13 -15.06 -39.92 8.14
N ILE A 14 -14.48 -38.99 7.38
CA ILE A 14 -14.11 -39.19 5.99
C ILE A 14 -12.58 -39.23 5.95
N LEU A 15 -12.00 -40.26 5.31
CA LEU A 15 -10.54 -40.48 5.25
C LEU A 15 -9.81 -40.48 6.61
N GLY A 16 -10.50 -40.88 7.69
CA GLY A 16 -9.91 -40.94 9.04
C GLY A 16 -9.83 -39.59 9.76
N VAL A 17 -10.31 -38.51 9.14
CA VAL A 17 -10.37 -37.17 9.73
C VAL A 17 -11.78 -36.91 10.26
N LYS A 18 -11.89 -36.35 11.48
CA LYS A 18 -13.18 -35.86 12.02
C LYS A 18 -13.69 -34.75 11.10
N LEU A 19 -14.92 -34.86 10.57
CA LEU A 19 -15.44 -33.88 9.60
C LEU A 19 -15.45 -32.44 10.14
N ILE A 20 -15.92 -32.27 11.37
CA ILE A 20 -16.05 -30.95 12.00
C ILE A 20 -15.75 -31.11 13.49
N ASN A 21 -14.84 -30.30 14.00
CA ASN A 21 -14.75 -30.01 15.44
C ASN A 21 -15.42 -28.64 15.66
N PRO A 22 -16.64 -28.57 16.22
CA PRO A 22 -17.40 -27.33 16.32
C PRO A 22 -16.65 -26.23 17.08
N GLY A 23 -15.86 -26.59 18.10
CA GLY A 23 -15.06 -25.64 18.88
C GLY A 23 -13.95 -25.00 18.06
N ASP A 24 -13.09 -25.81 17.45
CA ASP A 24 -11.95 -25.33 16.66
C ASP A 24 -12.40 -24.60 15.38
N PHE A 25 -13.51 -25.04 14.79
CA PHE A 25 -14.09 -24.38 13.61
C PHE A 25 -14.68 -23.02 13.95
N PHE A 26 -15.38 -22.91 15.10
CA PHE A 26 -15.91 -21.63 15.56
C PHE A 26 -14.79 -20.64 15.93
N GLU A 27 -13.73 -21.13 16.57
CA GLU A 27 -12.52 -20.35 16.86
C GLU A 27 -11.85 -19.83 15.59
N LEU A 28 -11.68 -20.69 14.57
CA LEU A 28 -11.19 -20.29 13.24
C LEU A 28 -12.06 -19.19 12.64
N LEU A 29 -13.39 -19.39 12.63
CA LEU A 29 -14.33 -18.46 12.01
C LEU A 29 -14.29 -17.08 12.68
N LEU A 30 -14.29 -17.04 14.01
CA LEU A 30 -14.23 -15.77 14.75
C LEU A 30 -12.93 -15.01 14.48
N ARG A 31 -11.78 -15.70 14.53
CA ARG A 31 -10.47 -15.09 14.24
C ARG A 31 -10.36 -14.63 12.80
N PHE A 32 -10.91 -15.41 11.87
CA PHE A 32 -10.94 -15.06 10.45
C PHE A 32 -11.77 -13.80 10.21
N LEU A 33 -12.96 -13.72 10.80
CA LEU A 33 -13.81 -12.53 10.71
C LEU A 33 -13.14 -11.31 11.33
N PHE A 34 -12.52 -11.48 12.50
CA PHE A 34 -11.77 -10.40 13.15
C PHE A 34 -10.62 -9.90 12.26
N ASN A 35 -9.82 -10.81 11.70
CA ASN A 35 -8.76 -10.47 10.76
C ASN A 35 -9.30 -9.73 9.53
N LEU A 36 -10.41 -10.20 8.96
CA LEU A 36 -11.04 -9.59 7.80
C LEU A 36 -11.54 -8.17 8.10
N ILE A 37 -12.14 -7.95 9.27
CA ILE A 37 -12.58 -6.63 9.73
C ILE A 37 -11.38 -5.69 9.85
N VAL A 38 -10.31 -6.11 10.53
CA VAL A 38 -9.09 -5.29 10.70
C VAL A 38 -8.48 -4.93 9.35
N THR A 39 -8.31 -5.92 8.46
CA THR A 39 -7.77 -5.74 7.12
C THR A 39 -8.61 -4.76 6.31
N VAL A 40 -9.94 -4.91 6.30
CA VAL A 40 -10.84 -3.99 5.60
C VAL A 40 -10.76 -2.58 6.17
N VAL A 41 -10.68 -2.42 7.50
CA VAL A 41 -10.54 -1.11 8.15
C VAL A 41 -9.25 -0.43 7.68
N ILE A 42 -8.12 -1.13 7.68
CA ILE A 42 -6.84 -0.56 7.24
C ILE A 42 -6.90 -0.18 5.76
N ILE A 43 -7.42 -1.05 4.90
CA ILE A 43 -7.46 -0.74 3.47
C ILE A 43 -8.42 0.44 3.21
N ARG A 44 -9.59 0.46 3.84
CA ARG A 44 -10.62 1.46 3.57
C ARG A 44 -10.30 2.83 4.16
N PHE A 45 -9.73 2.89 5.37
CA PHE A 45 -9.50 4.13 6.11
C PHE A 45 -8.07 4.62 6.11
N LEU A 46 -7.07 3.74 6.01
CA LEU A 46 -5.67 4.15 5.93
C LEU A 46 -5.21 4.18 4.48
N TYR A 47 -5.40 3.09 3.74
CA TYR A 47 -4.86 3.00 2.38
C TYR A 47 -5.61 3.89 1.38
N TYR A 48 -6.93 3.73 1.23
CA TYR A 48 -7.70 4.37 0.16
C TYR A 48 -7.72 5.90 0.18
N PRO A 49 -7.79 6.60 1.34
CA PRO A 49 -7.69 8.06 1.35
C PRO A 49 -6.33 8.57 0.85
N HIS A 50 -5.30 7.75 0.95
CA HIS A 50 -3.91 8.16 0.76
C HIS A 50 -3.27 7.60 -0.52
N SER A 51 -3.74 6.46 -1.03
CA SER A 51 -3.36 5.88 -2.31
C SER A 51 -4.58 5.89 -3.23
N ARG A 52 -4.56 6.75 -4.24
CA ARG A 52 -5.66 6.87 -5.23
C ARG A 52 -5.72 5.70 -6.21
N ARG A 53 -4.98 4.60 -5.99
CA ARG A 53 -4.94 3.41 -6.85
C ARG A 53 -5.79 2.30 -6.23
N LYS A 54 -6.89 1.93 -6.89
CA LYS A 54 -7.83 0.93 -6.38
C LYS A 54 -7.34 -0.51 -6.57
N ASP A 55 -6.36 -0.70 -7.45
CA ASP A 55 -5.93 -2.01 -7.94
C ASP A 55 -5.31 -2.89 -6.83
N TYR A 56 -4.75 -2.28 -5.79
CA TYR A 56 -4.11 -3.00 -4.69
C TYR A 56 -5.07 -3.53 -3.62
N PHE A 57 -6.34 -3.10 -3.61
CA PHE A 57 -7.34 -3.60 -2.67
C PHE A 57 -7.44 -5.13 -2.75
N PHE A 58 -7.55 -5.65 -3.97
CA PHE A 58 -7.67 -7.07 -4.23
C PHE A 58 -6.43 -7.84 -3.75
N ILE A 59 -5.24 -7.33 -4.09
CA ILE A 59 -3.97 -7.95 -3.72
C ILE A 59 -3.85 -8.04 -2.19
N TYR A 60 -4.18 -6.98 -1.46
CA TYR A 60 -4.08 -6.94 0.00
C TYR A 60 -5.06 -7.88 0.69
N MET A 61 -6.31 -7.93 0.21
CA MET A 61 -7.31 -8.85 0.73
C MET A 61 -6.88 -10.31 0.54
N ILE A 62 -6.45 -10.68 -0.66
CA ILE A 62 -6.02 -12.05 -0.96
C ILE A 62 -4.79 -12.42 -0.15
N PHE A 63 -3.79 -11.54 -0.05
CA PHE A 63 -2.61 -11.78 0.78
C PHE A 63 -2.99 -12.00 2.25
N SER A 64 -3.85 -11.14 2.80
CA SER A 64 -4.27 -11.26 4.20
C SER A 64 -5.00 -12.58 4.47
N VAL A 65 -5.94 -12.95 3.59
CA VAL A 65 -6.70 -14.20 3.72
C VAL A 65 -5.79 -15.43 3.60
N VAL A 66 -4.92 -15.48 2.59
CA VAL A 66 -4.04 -16.63 2.35
C VAL A 66 -3.07 -16.80 3.50
N VAL A 67 -2.41 -15.72 3.94
CA VAL A 67 -1.45 -15.77 5.05
C VAL A 67 -2.14 -16.20 6.34
N PHE A 68 -3.32 -15.65 6.65
CA PHE A 68 -4.08 -16.06 7.83
C PHE A 68 -4.39 -17.56 7.82
N LEU A 69 -4.93 -18.07 6.71
CA LEU A 69 -5.31 -19.48 6.59
C LEU A 69 -4.11 -20.40 6.70
N VAL A 70 -3.01 -20.08 6.01
CA VAL A 70 -1.75 -20.84 6.08
C VAL A 70 -1.22 -20.86 7.51
N CYS A 71 -1.13 -19.71 8.18
CA CYS A 71 -0.60 -19.65 9.54
C CYS A 71 -1.51 -20.36 10.55
N TYR A 72 -2.83 -20.24 10.44
CA TYR A 72 -3.76 -20.99 11.30
C TYR A 72 -3.65 -22.51 11.08
N SER A 73 -3.51 -22.96 9.83
CA SER A 73 -3.31 -24.38 9.51
C SER A 73 -1.97 -24.93 9.99
N LEU A 74 -0.91 -24.10 10.05
CA LEU A 74 0.41 -24.50 10.56
C LEU A 74 0.57 -24.34 12.07
N ALA A 75 -0.43 -23.83 12.80
CA ALA A 75 -0.33 -23.58 14.23
C ALA A 75 -0.03 -24.85 15.06
N SER A 76 -0.30 -26.05 14.51
CA SER A 76 0.01 -27.34 15.14
C SER A 76 1.42 -27.88 14.86
N VAL A 77 2.23 -27.20 14.03
CA VAL A 77 3.59 -27.59 13.64
C VAL A 77 4.59 -26.61 14.24
N SER A 78 5.87 -27.01 14.37
CA SER A 78 6.99 -26.17 14.82
C SER A 78 7.08 -24.85 14.04
N LEU A 79 6.32 -23.84 14.51
CA LEU A 79 6.02 -22.58 13.82
C LEU A 79 7.26 -21.80 13.40
N GLN A 80 8.35 -21.88 14.17
CA GLN A 80 9.57 -21.12 13.93
C GLN A 80 10.21 -21.43 12.57
N LEU A 81 10.28 -22.71 12.18
CA LEU A 81 10.95 -23.12 10.93
C LEU A 81 10.05 -22.87 9.72
N GLY A 82 8.74 -23.15 9.84
CA GLY A 82 7.77 -22.85 8.79
C GLY A 82 7.63 -21.36 8.50
N PHE A 83 7.67 -20.51 9.54
CA PHE A 83 7.62 -19.06 9.38
C PHE A 83 8.86 -18.51 8.67
N ALA A 84 10.06 -18.94 9.06
CA ALA A 84 11.30 -18.51 8.42
C ALA A 84 11.32 -18.87 6.93
N LEU A 85 10.90 -20.09 6.56
CA LEU A 85 10.81 -20.53 5.17
C LEU A 85 9.74 -19.77 4.38
N GLY A 86 8.54 -19.58 4.96
CA GLY A 86 7.43 -18.87 4.31
C GLY A 86 7.75 -17.40 4.04
N LEU A 87 8.34 -16.72 5.01
CA LEU A 87 8.74 -15.33 4.86
C LEU A 87 9.84 -15.17 3.80
N PHE A 88 10.81 -16.09 3.74
CA PHE A 88 11.84 -16.11 2.70
C PHE A 88 11.25 -16.36 1.30
N ALA A 89 10.26 -17.24 1.18
CA ALA A 89 9.55 -17.49 -0.08
C ALA A 89 8.79 -16.25 -0.57
N ILE A 90 8.06 -15.57 0.34
CA ILE A 90 7.36 -14.31 0.03
C ILE A 90 8.36 -13.24 -0.43
N PHE A 91 9.47 -13.07 0.29
CA PHE A 91 10.53 -12.13 -0.12
C PHE A 91 11.16 -12.51 -1.46
N GLY A 92 11.35 -13.79 -1.73
CA GLY A 92 11.83 -14.29 -3.02
C GLY A 92 10.91 -13.90 -4.16
N ILE A 93 9.61 -14.20 -4.06
CA ILE A 93 8.61 -13.84 -5.08
C ILE A 93 8.54 -12.31 -5.25
N LEU A 94 8.55 -11.56 -4.14
CA LEU A 94 8.51 -10.10 -4.17
C LEU A 94 9.77 -9.47 -4.79
N ARG A 95 10.93 -10.15 -4.72
CA ARG A 95 12.18 -9.70 -5.34
C ARG A 95 12.23 -9.93 -6.85
N TYR A 96 11.63 -11.02 -7.34
CA TYR A 96 11.74 -11.43 -8.75
C TYR A 96 10.59 -10.95 -9.65
N ARG A 97 9.66 -10.14 -9.14
CA ARG A 97 8.62 -9.55 -10.00
C ARG A 97 9.18 -8.50 -10.95
N THR A 98 8.73 -8.56 -12.19
CA THR A 98 9.20 -7.74 -13.33
C THR A 98 8.77 -6.28 -13.22
N ASP A 99 7.56 -6.02 -12.74
CA ASP A 99 7.13 -4.66 -12.42
C ASP A 99 7.69 -4.21 -11.07
N THR A 100 8.08 -2.94 -10.94
CA THR A 100 8.51 -2.40 -9.64
C THR A 100 7.29 -1.99 -8.81
N ILE A 101 7.19 -2.47 -7.56
CA ILE A 101 6.08 -2.14 -6.66
C ILE A 101 6.52 -0.82 -6.04
N PRO A 102 5.67 0.21 -6.02
CA PRO A 102 5.98 1.42 -5.26
C PRO A 102 6.25 1.05 -3.81
N ILE A 103 7.27 1.64 -3.19
CA ILE A 103 7.69 1.36 -1.80
C ILE A 103 6.48 1.34 -0.85
N LYS A 104 5.58 2.31 -1.00
CA LYS A 104 4.35 2.40 -0.21
C LYS A 104 3.51 1.11 -0.29
N GLU A 105 3.30 0.57 -1.48
CA GLU A 105 2.43 -0.59 -1.65
C GLU A 105 3.08 -1.87 -1.07
N MET A 106 4.41 -1.97 -1.13
CA MET A 106 5.19 -3.02 -0.47
C MET A 106 5.02 -2.96 1.05
N THR A 107 5.10 -1.76 1.65
CA THR A 107 4.91 -1.60 3.11
C THR A 107 3.52 -2.05 3.55
N TYR A 108 2.47 -1.72 2.79
CA TYR A 108 1.12 -2.19 3.08
C TYR A 108 0.99 -3.71 2.90
N LEU A 109 1.69 -4.35 1.95
CA LEU A 109 1.74 -5.82 1.87
C LEU A 109 2.33 -6.42 3.14
N PHE A 110 3.47 -5.90 3.61
CA PHE A 110 4.09 -6.38 4.85
C PHE A 110 3.19 -6.16 6.06
N LEU A 111 2.50 -5.03 6.13
CA LEU A 111 1.53 -4.74 7.19
C LEU A 111 0.41 -5.78 7.21
N MET A 112 -0.16 -6.12 6.05
CA MET A 112 -1.22 -7.13 5.93
C MET A 112 -0.73 -8.52 6.32
N VAL A 113 0.47 -8.90 5.87
CA VAL A 113 1.10 -10.17 6.26
C VAL A 113 1.26 -10.22 7.78
N GLY A 114 1.85 -9.20 8.40
CA GLY A 114 2.10 -9.16 9.84
C GLY A 114 0.82 -9.26 10.68
N ILE A 115 -0.20 -8.48 10.32
CA ILE A 115 -1.50 -8.51 11.01
C ILE A 115 -2.16 -9.89 10.89
N SER A 116 -2.13 -10.47 9.70
CA SER A 116 -2.72 -11.78 9.45
C SER A 116 -2.03 -12.88 10.26
N VAL A 117 -0.70 -12.81 10.37
CA VAL A 117 0.09 -13.70 11.23
C VAL A 117 -0.30 -13.54 12.69
N ILE A 118 -0.31 -12.31 13.23
CA ILE A 118 -0.67 -12.03 14.63
C ILE A 118 -2.08 -12.56 14.95
N ASN A 119 -3.06 -12.27 14.08
CA ASN A 119 -4.44 -12.68 14.29
C ASN A 119 -4.63 -14.21 14.16
N SER A 120 -3.83 -14.87 13.33
CA SER A 120 -3.90 -16.34 13.18
C SER A 120 -3.28 -17.10 14.34
N LEU A 121 -2.15 -16.62 14.89
CA LEU A 121 -1.32 -17.33 15.87
C LEU A 121 -1.62 -16.97 17.32
N THR A 122 -2.77 -16.35 17.61
CA THR A 122 -3.15 -16.01 18.98
C THR A 122 -3.33 -17.30 19.78
N ASP A 123 -2.60 -17.50 20.87
CA ASP A 123 -2.81 -18.68 21.73
C ASP A 123 -4.01 -18.49 22.66
N LYS A 124 -4.55 -19.57 23.23
CA LYS A 124 -5.66 -19.50 24.21
C LYS A 124 -5.29 -18.73 25.49
N SER A 125 -4.01 -18.50 25.73
CA SER A 125 -3.46 -17.69 26.83
C SER A 125 -3.50 -16.19 26.55
N VAL A 126 -3.59 -15.78 25.28
CA VAL A 126 -3.66 -14.37 24.89
C VAL A 126 -5.11 -13.91 24.97
N SER A 127 -5.35 -12.84 25.71
CA SER A 127 -6.70 -12.29 25.85
C SER A 127 -7.14 -11.62 24.55
N TYR A 128 -8.43 -11.72 24.21
CA TYR A 128 -9.02 -10.95 23.11
C TYR A 128 -8.79 -9.43 23.27
N ALA A 129 -8.65 -8.94 24.51
CA ALA A 129 -8.32 -7.55 24.77
C ALA A 129 -6.89 -7.18 24.32
N GLU A 130 -5.92 -8.07 24.54
CA GLU A 130 -4.53 -7.88 24.09
C GLU A 130 -4.43 -7.92 22.56
N LEU A 131 -5.18 -8.84 21.93
CA LEU A 131 -5.27 -8.91 20.47
C LEU A 131 -5.87 -7.64 19.87
N LEU A 132 -6.98 -7.15 20.45
CA LEU A 132 -7.62 -5.92 20.04
C LEU A 132 -6.67 -4.72 20.20
N PHE A 133 -6.02 -4.61 21.36
CA PHE A 133 -5.06 -3.54 21.63
C PHE A 133 -3.90 -3.55 20.62
N THR A 134 -3.34 -4.72 20.33
CA THR A 134 -2.25 -4.87 19.35
C THR A 134 -2.66 -4.36 17.97
N ASN A 135 -3.83 -4.77 17.49
CA ASN A 135 -4.35 -4.31 16.20
C ASN A 135 -4.63 -2.79 16.19
N LEU A 136 -5.21 -2.26 17.28
CA LEU A 136 -5.46 -0.82 17.42
C LEU A 136 -4.17 0.00 17.42
N VAL A 137 -3.12 -0.46 18.10
CA VAL A 137 -1.81 0.20 18.10
C VAL A 137 -1.23 0.22 16.69
N ILE A 138 -1.28 -0.91 15.98
CA ILE A 138 -0.79 -0.99 14.59
C ILE A 138 -1.53 0.00 13.68
N ILE A 139 -2.86 0.06 13.79
CA ILE A 139 -3.69 1.03 13.06
C ILE A 139 -3.31 2.47 13.43
N ALA A 140 -3.20 2.78 14.72
CA ALA A 140 -2.91 4.13 15.20
C ALA A 140 -1.53 4.62 14.76
N VAL A 141 -0.50 3.77 14.86
CA VAL A 141 0.87 4.09 14.44
C VAL A 141 0.93 4.30 12.93
N THR A 142 0.30 3.40 12.15
CA THR A 142 0.29 3.50 10.69
C THR A 142 -0.42 4.79 10.26
N TRP A 143 -1.56 5.11 10.88
CA TRP A 143 -2.30 6.35 10.64
C TRP A 143 -1.47 7.60 10.98
N TYR A 144 -0.79 7.60 12.13
CA TYR A 144 0.05 8.72 12.57
C TYR A 144 1.23 8.97 11.61
N LEU A 145 1.96 7.91 11.23
CA LEU A 145 3.09 8.00 10.31
C LEU A 145 2.66 8.49 8.92
N GLU A 146 1.55 7.98 8.40
CA GLU A 146 1.01 8.41 7.11
C GLU A 146 0.62 9.90 7.12
N LYS A 147 0.04 10.39 8.23
CA LYS A 147 -0.39 11.79 8.38
C LYS A 147 0.79 12.77 8.42
N ILE A 148 1.90 12.41 9.04
CA ILE A 148 3.11 13.25 9.10
C ILE A 148 3.79 13.33 7.73
N TRP A 149 3.85 12.22 7.00
CA TRP A 149 4.52 12.17 5.70
C TRP A 149 3.74 12.91 4.59
N MET A 150 2.43 13.10 4.77
CA MET A 150 1.53 13.72 3.79
C MET A 150 1.66 15.24 3.61
N GLN A 151 2.44 15.95 4.44
CA GLN A 151 2.56 17.42 4.37
C GLN A 151 3.32 17.96 3.14
N LYS A 152 3.73 17.13 2.17
CA LYS A 152 4.62 17.56 1.07
C LYS A 152 4.29 16.99 -0.32
N LYS A 153 3.02 16.88 -0.70
CA LYS A 153 2.69 16.83 -2.14
C LYS A 153 2.59 18.25 -2.66
N GLU A 154 3.73 18.89 -2.87
CA GLU A 154 3.80 20.07 -3.73
C GLU A 154 3.53 19.58 -5.16
N ASP A 155 2.52 20.12 -5.83
CA ASP A 155 2.32 19.81 -7.24
C ASP A 155 3.46 20.43 -8.04
N PHE A 156 4.17 19.58 -8.78
CA PHE A 156 5.29 19.99 -9.60
C PHE A 156 5.11 19.57 -11.05
N MET A 157 5.68 20.37 -11.96
CA MET A 157 5.76 20.09 -13.39
C MET A 157 7.17 20.41 -13.88
N ASP A 158 7.73 19.53 -14.71
CA ASP A 158 9.01 19.78 -15.36
C ASP A 158 8.74 20.38 -16.74
N ILE A 159 9.27 21.57 -16.99
CA ILE A 159 9.15 22.29 -18.26
C ILE A 159 10.52 22.50 -18.89
N ARG A 160 10.54 22.56 -20.22
CA ARG A 160 11.68 23.07 -20.97
C ARG A 160 11.47 24.55 -21.19
N TYR A 161 12.41 25.34 -20.72
CA TYR A 161 12.35 26.79 -20.75
C TYR A 161 13.42 27.34 -21.69
N GLU A 162 13.03 28.29 -22.52
CA GLU A 162 13.85 28.78 -23.65
C GLU A 162 14.51 30.14 -23.36
N LYS A 163 14.04 30.88 -22.35
CA LYS A 163 14.63 32.19 -22.03
C LYS A 163 15.73 32.02 -20.99
N ILE A 164 16.92 31.63 -21.47
CA ILE A 164 18.06 31.35 -20.59
C ILE A 164 18.47 32.57 -19.73
N GLU A 165 18.24 33.79 -20.19
CA GLU A 165 18.52 35.04 -19.44
C GLU A 165 17.70 35.20 -18.15
N LEU A 166 16.53 34.58 -18.06
CA LEU A 166 15.64 34.71 -16.90
C LEU A 166 15.96 33.67 -15.82
N ILE A 167 16.87 32.72 -16.06
CA ILE A 167 17.22 31.69 -15.07
C ILE A 167 18.20 32.20 -14.00
N LEU A 168 18.73 33.42 -14.17
CA LEU A 168 19.64 34.00 -13.19
C LEU A 168 18.95 34.19 -11.82
N PRO A 169 19.67 33.98 -10.71
CA PRO A 169 19.10 34.14 -9.36
C PRO A 169 18.45 35.50 -9.12
N GLU A 170 19.00 36.56 -9.72
CA GLU A 170 18.52 37.94 -9.59
C GLU A 170 17.17 38.18 -10.30
N ARG A 171 16.89 37.43 -11.38
CA ARG A 171 15.68 37.58 -12.21
C ARG A 171 14.59 36.58 -11.86
N ARG A 172 14.65 36.01 -10.66
CA ARG A 172 13.74 34.94 -10.23
C ARG A 172 12.27 35.40 -10.18
N ALA A 173 12.02 36.66 -9.87
CA ALA A 173 10.67 37.25 -9.89
C ALA A 173 10.10 37.27 -11.32
N ASP A 174 10.89 37.73 -12.28
CA ASP A 174 10.52 37.82 -13.70
C ASP A 174 10.30 36.42 -14.30
N LEU A 175 11.14 35.45 -13.93
CA LEU A 175 10.99 34.05 -14.32
C LEU A 175 9.64 33.47 -13.85
N ILE A 176 9.30 33.68 -12.57
CA ILE A 176 8.03 33.21 -12.02
C ILE A 176 6.87 33.89 -12.76
N GLN A 177 6.95 35.19 -13.03
CA GLN A 177 5.89 35.92 -13.73
C GLN A 177 5.69 35.43 -15.17
N ASP A 178 6.78 35.23 -15.93
CA ASP A 178 6.71 34.70 -17.30
C ASP A 178 6.12 33.29 -17.32
N ILE A 179 6.53 32.42 -16.39
CA ILE A 179 5.97 31.06 -16.27
C ILE A 179 4.49 31.11 -15.88
N LYS A 180 4.09 31.94 -14.92
CA LYS A 180 2.67 32.11 -14.54
C LYS A 180 1.84 32.55 -15.75
N LYS A 181 2.33 33.53 -16.52
CA LYS A 181 1.64 34.06 -17.70
C LYS A 181 1.47 33.00 -18.80
N ARG A 182 2.49 32.16 -19.02
CA ARG A 182 2.49 31.11 -20.06
C ARG A 182 1.69 29.88 -19.67
N THR A 183 1.78 29.46 -18.41
CA THR A 183 1.16 28.22 -17.93
C THR A 183 -0.25 28.43 -17.38
N GLY A 184 -0.61 29.67 -17.02
CA GLY A 184 -1.86 29.97 -16.30
C GLY A 184 -1.89 29.39 -14.88
N LEU A 185 -0.79 28.81 -14.39
CA LEU A 185 -0.69 28.18 -13.09
C LEU A 185 -0.18 29.16 -12.04
N ASN A 186 -0.65 29.02 -10.81
CA ASN A 186 -0.13 29.79 -9.69
C ASN A 186 1.19 29.19 -9.16
N VAL A 187 2.28 29.49 -9.86
CA VAL A 187 3.64 29.04 -9.53
C VAL A 187 4.20 29.85 -8.35
N TYR A 188 4.59 29.18 -7.26
CA TYR A 188 5.17 29.87 -6.09
C TYR A 188 6.67 29.58 -5.91
N ARG A 189 7.17 28.49 -6.50
CA ARG A 189 8.57 28.12 -6.42
C ARG A 189 9.04 27.54 -7.74
N VAL A 190 10.29 27.84 -8.08
CA VAL A 190 10.96 27.36 -9.28
C VAL A 190 12.33 26.83 -8.89
N SER A 191 12.70 25.66 -9.42
CA SER A 191 13.99 25.02 -9.26
C SER A 191 14.56 24.68 -10.63
N ILE A 192 15.82 25.05 -10.88
CA ILE A 192 16.50 24.76 -12.13
C ILE A 192 17.17 23.38 -11.98
N ASP A 193 16.90 22.46 -12.90
CA ASP A 193 17.43 21.09 -12.88
C ASP A 193 18.70 20.99 -13.73
N ARG A 194 18.60 21.40 -15.01
CA ARG A 194 19.72 21.34 -15.96
C ARG A 194 19.70 22.53 -16.91
N ILE A 195 20.87 23.07 -17.22
CA ILE A 195 21.03 24.15 -18.19
C ILE A 195 21.78 23.60 -19.40
N ASN A 196 21.27 23.88 -20.60
CA ASN A 196 21.91 23.55 -21.87
C ASN A 196 22.25 24.86 -22.60
N PHE A 197 23.48 25.32 -22.41
CA PHE A 197 24.02 26.53 -23.05
C PHE A 197 24.18 26.39 -24.57
N MET A 198 24.26 25.18 -25.12
CA MET A 198 24.37 24.99 -26.58
C MET A 198 23.06 25.24 -27.31
N ARG A 199 21.93 25.14 -26.61
CA ARG A 199 20.57 25.26 -27.17
C ARG A 199 19.75 26.35 -26.48
N ASP A 200 20.39 27.20 -25.68
CA ASP A 200 19.75 28.22 -24.84
C ASP A 200 18.49 27.74 -24.11
N THR A 201 18.52 26.50 -23.60
CA THR A 201 17.38 25.91 -22.91
C THR A 201 17.73 25.44 -21.52
N ALA A 202 16.80 25.59 -20.59
CA ALA A 202 16.90 25.06 -19.24
C ALA A 202 15.74 24.10 -18.96
N LYS A 203 16.04 22.97 -18.32
CA LYS A 203 15.02 22.13 -17.71
C LYS A 203 14.74 22.68 -16.31
N ILE A 204 13.49 23.06 -16.08
CA ILE A 204 13.06 23.73 -14.87
C ILE A 204 11.90 22.94 -14.25
N ARG A 205 11.96 22.73 -12.94
CA ARG A 205 10.86 22.22 -12.12
C ARG A 205 10.10 23.37 -11.51
N ILE A 206 8.83 23.50 -11.87
CA ILE A 206 7.92 24.49 -11.30
C ILE A 206 7.05 23.82 -10.23
N PHE A 207 6.87 24.50 -9.11
CA PHE A 207 5.94 24.09 -8.05
C PHE A 207 4.76 25.05 -8.05
N TYR A 208 3.56 24.52 -8.18
CA TYR A 208 2.34 25.29 -8.34
C TYR A 208 1.25 24.78 -7.40
N ARG A 209 0.27 25.64 -7.14
CA ARG A 209 -1.00 25.22 -6.55
C ARG A 209 -2.01 25.10 -7.67
N GLN A 210 -2.64 23.93 -7.82
CA GLN A 210 -3.69 23.74 -8.81
C GLN A 210 -4.96 24.45 -8.30
N ASP A 211 -5.24 25.64 -8.82
CA ASP A 211 -6.55 26.27 -8.62
C ASP A 211 -7.57 25.52 -9.49
N SER A 212 -8.75 25.24 -8.91
CA SER A 212 -9.81 24.34 -9.42
C SER A 212 -10.35 24.64 -10.82
N ASN A 213 -9.91 25.73 -11.47
CA ASN A 213 -10.32 26.15 -12.81
C ASN A 213 -9.43 25.63 -13.95
N VAL A 214 -8.28 25.00 -13.67
CA VAL A 214 -7.40 24.47 -14.71
C VAL A 214 -7.51 22.95 -14.74
N GLY A 215 -8.08 22.40 -15.83
CA GLY A 215 -8.21 20.97 -16.06
C GLY A 215 -6.87 20.23 -15.91
N PRO A 216 -6.89 18.91 -15.63
CA PRO A 216 -5.68 18.16 -15.36
C PRO A 216 -4.70 18.26 -16.55
N ILE A 217 -3.55 18.90 -16.33
CA ILE A 217 -2.47 18.91 -17.31
C ILE A 217 -1.93 17.48 -17.37
N SER A 218 -2.10 16.82 -18.52
CA SER A 218 -1.58 15.48 -18.73
C SER A 218 -0.07 15.50 -18.51
N LYS A 219 0.40 14.65 -17.59
CA LYS A 219 1.84 14.46 -17.30
C LYS A 219 2.53 13.56 -18.34
N GLU A 220 1.82 13.16 -19.39
CA GLU A 220 2.37 12.28 -20.42
C GLU A 220 3.38 13.04 -21.28
N ALA A 221 4.59 12.49 -21.37
CA ALA A 221 5.57 12.93 -22.34
C ALA A 221 4.99 12.76 -23.75
N PRO A 222 5.21 13.71 -24.68
CA PRO A 222 4.81 13.53 -26.07
C PRO A 222 5.44 12.22 -26.59
N LYS A 223 4.61 11.31 -27.10
CA LYS A 223 5.07 10.09 -27.77
C LYS A 223 6.03 10.52 -28.88
N GLN A 224 7.28 10.08 -28.81
CA GLN A 224 8.21 10.21 -29.93
C GLN A 224 7.62 9.41 -31.08
N THR A 225 7.11 10.10 -32.10
CA THR A 225 6.84 9.47 -33.39
C THR A 225 8.17 8.97 -33.95
N PRO A 226 8.29 7.69 -34.32
CA PRO A 226 9.49 7.18 -34.95
C PRO A 226 9.79 8.00 -36.21
N PRO A 227 11.07 8.19 -36.58
CA PRO A 227 11.43 8.89 -37.81
C PRO A 227 10.75 8.19 -38.99
N VAL A 228 10.11 8.99 -39.83
CA VAL A 228 9.59 8.53 -41.12
C VAL A 228 10.82 8.26 -41.98
N ASP A 229 11.15 6.99 -42.19
CA ASP A 229 12.17 6.60 -43.16
C ASP A 229 11.75 7.12 -44.54
N SER A 230 12.59 8.00 -45.09
CA SER A 230 12.50 8.54 -46.46
C SER A 230 13.41 7.77 -47.39
#